data_AF-A0A925XEI5-F1
#
_entry.id   AF-A0A925XEI5-F1
#
_cell.length_a   1.000
_cell.length_b   1.000
_cell.length_c   1.000
_cell.angle_alpha   90.00
_cell.angle_beta   90.00
_cell.angle_gamma   90.00
#
_symmetry.space_group_name_H-M   'P 1'
#
loop_
_entity.id
_entity.type
_entity.pdbx_description
1 polymer ?
#
loop_
_entity_poly.entity_id
_entity_poly.type
_entity_poly.pdbx_seq_one_letter_code
_entity_poly.pdbx_strand_id
1 'polypeptide(L)'
;MAGVAPQSQSDPRIGRPVDELDTPTLLLDRAASDRNLAKLAAFFRDRPAKLRPHFKNHKCATLAKRQLAAGSAVGITCAKLGEAEILVEHGIGNVLIANQVVGEAKTARLARLATHAHVGVAVDHIDQAAAISRAATTVGSVVHLLVEVDI
;
A
#
# COMPACT_ATOMS: atom_id res chain seq x y z
N MET A 1 -10.68 -30.27 -11.24
CA MET A 1 -11.46 -30.20 -9.97
C MET A 1 -12.23 -28.88 -9.98
N ALA A 2 -13.53 -28.95 -9.71
CA ALA A 2 -14.48 -27.87 -9.94
C ALA A 2 -14.17 -26.60 -9.13
N GLY A 3 -14.22 -25.45 -9.79
CA GLY A 3 -14.11 -24.14 -9.15
C GLY A 3 -15.33 -23.87 -8.28
N VAL A 4 -15.10 -23.52 -7.02
CA VAL A 4 -16.12 -22.95 -6.14
C VAL A 4 -16.42 -21.56 -6.67
N ALA A 5 -17.64 -21.36 -7.18
CA ALA A 5 -18.13 -20.03 -7.52
C ALA A 5 -18.17 -19.17 -6.24
N PRO A 6 -17.77 -17.87 -6.27
CA PRO A 6 -17.86 -17.01 -5.11
C PRO A 6 -19.35 -16.80 -4.79
N GLN A 7 -19.83 -17.44 -3.72
CA GLN A 7 -21.15 -17.19 -3.19
C GLN A 7 -21.15 -15.80 -2.56
N SER A 8 -21.77 -14.84 -3.24
CA SER A 8 -22.09 -13.49 -2.73
C SER A 8 -23.19 -13.60 -1.68
N GLN A 9 -22.87 -14.12 -0.50
CA GLN A 9 -23.74 -13.97 0.66
C GLN A 9 -23.39 -12.65 1.33
N SER A 10 -24.34 -11.71 1.34
CA SER A 10 -24.16 -10.41 2.00
C SER A 10 -23.87 -10.64 3.48
N ASP A 11 -22.83 -9.99 4.01
CA ASP A 11 -22.48 -10.04 5.42
C ASP A 11 -23.72 -9.76 6.29
N PRO A 12 -24.11 -10.67 7.21
CA PRO A 12 -25.35 -10.57 7.99
C PRO A 12 -25.38 -9.35 8.94
N ARG A 13 -24.26 -8.62 9.06
CA ARG A 13 -24.15 -7.36 9.81
C ARG A 13 -24.61 -6.14 9.01
N ILE A 14 -24.73 -6.24 7.69
CA ILE A 14 -25.17 -5.12 6.84
C ILE A 14 -26.61 -4.74 7.22
N GLY A 15 -26.83 -3.47 7.56
CA GLY A 15 -28.14 -2.93 7.96
C GLY A 15 -28.45 -3.03 9.45
N ARG A 16 -27.60 -3.70 10.25
CA ARG A 16 -27.79 -3.75 11.70
C ARG A 16 -27.48 -2.40 12.36
N PRO A 17 -28.24 -1.99 13.39
CA PRO A 17 -27.86 -0.91 14.30
C PRO A 17 -26.48 -1.13 14.93
N VAL A 18 -25.76 -0.04 15.22
CA VAL A 18 -24.38 -0.10 15.75
C VAL A 18 -24.34 -0.69 17.16
N ASP A 19 -25.37 -0.46 17.97
CA ASP A 19 -25.53 -0.95 19.33
C ASP A 19 -25.85 -2.46 19.41
N GLU A 20 -26.22 -3.09 18.29
CA GLU A 20 -26.41 -4.53 18.17
C GLU A 20 -25.15 -5.29 17.71
N LEU A 21 -24.05 -4.59 17.45
CA LEU A 21 -22.78 -5.21 17.06
C LEU A 21 -22.06 -5.77 18.30
N ASP A 22 -21.61 -7.01 18.19
CA ASP A 22 -20.82 -7.66 19.24
C ASP A 22 -19.50 -6.89 19.49
N THR A 23 -19.12 -6.75 20.76
CA THR A 23 -17.94 -5.99 21.18
C THR A 23 -16.84 -6.92 21.67
N PRO A 24 -15.56 -6.71 21.28
CA PRO A 24 -15.03 -5.53 20.59
C PRO A 24 -15.16 -5.60 19.06
N THR A 25 -15.60 -4.49 18.45
CA THR A 25 -15.61 -4.32 16.99
C THR A 25 -14.97 -2.98 16.59
N LEU A 26 -14.06 -3.02 15.61
CA LEU A 26 -13.48 -1.80 15.02
C LEU A 26 -14.44 -1.22 13.98
N LEU A 27 -14.90 -0.01 14.21
CA LEU A 27 -15.82 0.70 13.32
C LEU A 27 -15.15 1.89 12.62
N LEU A 28 -15.59 2.19 11.41
CA LEU A 28 -15.20 3.36 10.65
C LEU A 28 -16.45 4.13 10.22
N ASP A 29 -16.59 5.37 10.68
CA ASP A 29 -17.59 6.29 10.13
C ASP A 29 -17.23 6.60 8.67
N ARG A 30 -18.04 6.07 7.75
CA ARG A 30 -17.83 6.22 6.31
C ARG A 30 -17.93 7.68 5.87
N ALA A 31 -18.87 8.45 6.40
CA ALA A 31 -19.08 9.84 6.00
C ALA A 31 -17.93 10.73 6.50
N ALA A 32 -17.46 10.52 7.74
CA ALA A 32 -16.26 11.19 8.25
C ALA A 32 -15.02 10.81 7.44
N SER A 33 -14.85 9.52 7.11
CA SER A 33 -13.76 9.04 6.26
C SER A 33 -13.78 9.71 4.88
N ASP A 34 -14.94 9.78 4.22
CA ASP A 34 -15.09 10.45 2.91
C ASP A 34 -14.72 11.93 2.96
N ARG A 35 -15.17 12.67 3.99
CA ARG A 35 -14.79 14.08 4.18
C ARG A 35 -13.28 14.24 4.37
N ASN A 36 -12.64 13.36 5.13
CA ASN A 36 -11.20 13.40 5.37
C ASN A 36 -10.40 13.12 4.08
N LEU A 37 -10.83 12.14 3.29
CA LEU A 37 -10.21 11.84 2.00
C LEU A 37 -10.34 13.02 1.03
N ALA A 38 -11.53 13.60 0.92
CA ALA A 38 -11.77 14.76 0.07
C ALA A 38 -10.94 15.98 0.51
N LYS A 39 -10.86 16.25 1.82
CA LYS A 39 -10.08 17.34 2.39
C LYS A 39 -8.58 17.19 2.07
N LEU A 40 -8.03 15.99 2.26
CA LEU A 40 -6.61 15.74 1.99
C LEU A 40 -6.31 15.83 0.50
N ALA A 41 -7.17 15.29 -0.37
CA ALA A 41 -7.01 15.42 -1.81
C ALA A 41 -7.07 16.89 -2.26
N ALA A 42 -8.08 17.65 -1.82
CA ALA A 42 -8.20 19.07 -2.11
C ALA A 42 -6.97 19.87 -1.67
N PHE A 43 -6.37 19.52 -0.52
CA PHE A 43 -5.15 20.16 -0.06
C PHE A 43 -3.96 19.96 -1.02
N PHE A 44 -3.81 18.81 -1.68
CA PHE A 44 -2.66 18.57 -2.57
C PHE A 44 -2.90 18.90 -4.05
N ARG A 45 -4.13 19.29 -4.43
CA ARG A 45 -4.53 19.48 -5.84
C ARG A 45 -3.69 20.51 -6.59
N ASP A 46 -3.53 21.70 -6.03
CA ASP A 46 -2.87 22.83 -6.68
C ASP A 46 -1.48 23.13 -6.09
N ARG A 47 -0.88 22.12 -5.46
CA ARG A 47 0.45 22.21 -4.83
C ARG A 47 1.48 21.43 -5.65
N PRO A 48 2.76 21.85 -5.64
CA PRO A 48 3.82 21.11 -6.31
C PRO A 48 4.05 19.74 -5.66
N ALA A 49 3.90 19.66 -4.33
CA ALA A 49 4.01 18.43 -3.58
C ALA A 49 2.91 17.44 -3.97
N LYS A 50 3.27 16.16 -4.09
CA LYS A 50 2.34 15.07 -4.40
C LYS A 50 1.96 14.31 -3.14
N LEU A 51 0.72 13.82 -3.09
CA LEU A 51 0.22 13.04 -1.98
C LEU A 51 0.56 11.55 -2.17
N ARG A 52 1.14 10.92 -1.16
CA ARG A 52 1.31 9.45 -1.10
C ARG A 52 0.91 8.95 0.29
N PRO A 53 -0.37 8.58 0.51
CA PRO A 53 -0.88 8.20 1.82
C PRO A 53 -0.20 6.94 2.35
N HIS A 54 -0.11 6.82 3.68
CA HIS A 54 0.59 5.72 4.32
C HIS A 54 -0.37 4.61 4.79
N PHE A 55 -0.22 3.42 4.20
CA PHE A 55 -0.99 2.22 4.45
C PHE A 55 -0.85 1.64 5.86
N LYS A 56 0.28 1.89 6.56
CA LYS A 56 0.58 1.26 7.85
C LYS A 56 -0.51 1.51 8.90
N ASN A 57 -1.21 2.64 8.77
CA ASN A 57 -2.22 3.09 9.71
C ASN A 57 -3.47 2.21 9.68
N HIS A 58 -3.96 1.85 8.49
CA HIS A 58 -5.26 1.18 8.34
C HIS A 58 -5.18 -0.22 7.71
N LYS A 59 -4.11 -0.53 6.96
CA LYS A 59 -3.87 -1.84 6.33
C LYS A 59 -5.06 -2.42 5.56
N CYS A 60 -5.90 -1.53 5.03
CA CYS A 60 -7.13 -1.85 4.31
C CYS A 60 -6.99 -1.43 2.84
N ALA A 61 -6.85 -2.42 1.94
CA ALA A 61 -6.65 -2.17 0.51
C ALA A 61 -7.83 -1.40 -0.12
N THR A 62 -9.06 -1.66 0.34
CA THR A 62 -10.26 -0.91 -0.09
C THR A 62 -10.14 0.57 0.25
N LEU A 63 -9.63 0.92 1.43
CA LEU A 63 -9.42 2.33 1.80
C LEU A 63 -8.27 2.96 1.02
N ALA A 64 -7.20 2.21 0.73
CA ALA A 64 -6.12 2.67 -0.15
C ALA A 64 -6.62 2.98 -1.57
N LYS A 65 -7.50 2.14 -2.12
CA LYS A 65 -8.17 2.41 -3.41
C LYS A 65 -9.02 3.68 -3.37
N ARG A 66 -9.76 3.91 -2.27
CA ARG A 66 -10.54 5.14 -2.09
C ARG A 66 -9.65 6.40 -2.00
N GLN A 67 -8.48 6.30 -1.36
CA GLN A 67 -7.50 7.38 -1.34
C GLN A 67 -6.98 7.72 -2.73
N LEU A 68 -6.68 6.71 -3.56
CA LEU A 68 -6.28 6.90 -4.94
C LEU A 68 -7.41 7.50 -5.78
N ALA A 69 -8.63 7.01 -5.62
CA ALA A 69 -9.81 7.49 -6.33
C ALA A 69 -10.19 8.95 -5.99
N ALA A 70 -9.76 9.47 -4.83
CA ALA A 70 -9.95 10.88 -4.46
C ALA A 70 -9.10 11.85 -5.32
N GLY A 71 -8.16 11.33 -6.14
CA GLY A 71 -7.60 12.03 -7.31
C GLY A 71 -6.25 12.71 -7.13
N SER A 72 -5.80 12.98 -5.90
CA SER A 72 -4.51 13.68 -5.67
C SER A 72 -3.36 12.76 -5.27
N ALA A 73 -3.64 11.49 -4.99
CA ALA A 73 -2.63 10.53 -4.57
C ALA A 73 -1.92 9.90 -5.78
N VAL A 74 -0.59 9.89 -5.76
CA VAL A 74 0.25 9.35 -6.86
C VAL A 74 0.68 7.89 -6.63
N GLY A 75 0.23 7.29 -5.55
CA GLY A 75 0.61 5.95 -5.10
C GLY A 75 0.34 5.80 -3.61
N ILE A 76 0.81 4.69 -3.04
CA ILE A 76 0.66 4.37 -1.61
C ILE A 76 2.01 4.11 -0.98
N THR A 77 2.21 4.56 0.25
CA THR A 77 3.40 4.26 1.07
C THR A 77 3.07 3.15 2.06
N CYS A 78 3.97 2.18 2.25
CA CYS A 78 3.84 1.14 3.27
C CYS A 78 5.15 0.99 4.07
N ALA A 79 5.10 0.26 5.18
CA ALA A 79 6.23 0.15 6.11
C ALA A 79 7.02 -1.15 5.94
N LYS A 80 6.43 -2.16 5.29
CA LYS A 80 7.02 -3.49 5.11
C LYS A 80 6.73 -4.04 3.71
N LEU A 81 7.62 -4.91 3.24
CA LEU A 81 7.47 -5.60 1.95
C LEU A 81 6.14 -6.38 1.84
N GLY A 82 5.72 -7.08 2.89
CA GLY A 82 4.45 -7.81 2.86
C GLY A 82 3.21 -6.92 2.66
N GLU A 83 3.27 -5.68 3.15
CA GLU A 83 2.21 -4.70 2.88
C GLU A 83 2.22 -4.25 1.41
N ALA A 84 3.40 -4.09 0.81
CA ALA A 84 3.52 -3.78 -0.61
C ALA A 84 2.96 -4.90 -1.50
N GLU A 85 3.25 -6.15 -1.16
CA GLU A 85 2.72 -7.32 -1.87
C GLU A 85 1.19 -7.33 -1.87
N ILE A 86 0.55 -7.12 -0.70
CA ILE A 86 -0.91 -7.03 -0.59
C ILE A 86 -1.48 -5.87 -1.43
N LEU A 87 -0.83 -4.70 -1.41
CA LEU A 87 -1.25 -3.55 -2.21
C LEU A 87 -1.22 -3.87 -3.71
N VAL A 88 -0.13 -4.46 -4.19
CA VAL A 88 0.04 -4.83 -5.60
C VAL A 88 -0.93 -5.93 -6.02
N GLU A 89 -1.14 -6.95 -5.18
CA GLU A 89 -2.14 -8.00 -5.42
C GLU A 89 -3.55 -7.42 -5.57
N HIS A 90 -3.86 -6.36 -4.84
CA HIS A 90 -5.13 -5.64 -4.96
C HIS A 90 -5.15 -4.62 -6.12
N GLY A 91 -4.14 -4.61 -7.00
CA GLY A 91 -4.08 -3.77 -8.20
C GLY A 91 -3.53 -2.36 -7.98
N ILE A 92 -2.88 -2.09 -6.84
CA ILE A 92 -2.22 -0.79 -6.60
C ILE A 92 -0.80 -0.86 -7.17
N GLY A 93 -0.63 -0.30 -8.37
CA GLY A 93 0.60 -0.43 -9.16
C GLY A 93 1.73 0.54 -8.84
N ASN A 94 1.57 1.49 -7.90
CA ASN A 94 2.64 2.41 -7.48
C ASN A 94 2.77 2.43 -5.96
N VAL A 95 3.81 1.80 -5.44
CA VAL A 95 4.03 1.60 -4.00
C VAL A 95 5.42 2.08 -3.60
N LEU A 96 5.52 2.73 -2.44
CA LEU A 96 6.79 3.08 -1.80
C LEU A 96 6.88 2.36 -0.45
N ILE A 97 7.91 1.55 -0.25
CA ILE A 97 8.27 1.03 1.05
C ILE A 97 9.15 2.09 1.72
N ALA A 98 8.58 2.88 2.63
CA ALA A 98 9.31 3.89 3.40
C ALA A 98 10.01 3.24 4.60
N ASN A 99 10.88 2.28 4.29
CA ASN A 99 11.71 1.51 5.23
C ASN A 99 12.74 0.68 4.44
N GLN A 100 13.77 0.20 5.13
CA GLN A 100 14.81 -0.66 4.58
C GLN A 100 14.33 -2.10 4.40
N VAL A 101 14.69 -2.72 3.28
CA VAL A 101 14.45 -4.14 3.01
C VAL A 101 15.77 -4.91 3.02
N VAL A 102 16.02 -5.60 4.14
CA VAL A 102 17.28 -6.32 4.39
C VAL A 102 17.07 -7.84 4.46
N GLY A 103 17.98 -8.56 3.80
CA GLY A 103 18.05 -10.02 3.74
C GLY A 103 17.73 -10.57 2.34
N GLU A 104 18.51 -11.55 1.89
CA GLU A 104 18.47 -12.11 0.53
C GLU A 104 17.07 -12.57 0.09
N ALA A 105 16.36 -13.30 0.96
CA ALA A 105 15.00 -13.74 0.67
C ALA A 105 14.02 -12.57 0.44
N LYS A 106 14.22 -11.44 1.16
CA LYS A 106 13.35 -10.26 1.02
C LYS A 106 13.72 -9.44 -0.19
N THR A 107 15.00 -9.25 -0.50
CA THR A 107 15.42 -8.53 -1.71
C THR A 107 15.03 -9.28 -2.98
N ALA A 108 15.09 -10.62 -2.98
CA ALA A 108 14.58 -11.44 -4.09
C ALA A 108 13.06 -11.29 -4.28
N ARG A 109 12.28 -11.22 -3.19
CA ARG A 109 10.83 -10.95 -3.25
C ARG A 109 10.53 -9.54 -3.72
N LEU A 110 11.26 -8.54 -3.23
CA LEU A 110 11.13 -7.14 -3.66
C LEU A 110 11.39 -7.00 -5.16
N ALA A 111 12.47 -7.62 -5.65
CA ALA A 111 12.82 -7.62 -7.06
C ALA A 111 11.73 -8.27 -7.93
N ARG A 112 11.14 -9.40 -7.49
CA ARG A 112 9.99 -10.01 -8.16
C ARG A 112 8.74 -9.15 -8.09
N LEU A 113 8.46 -8.50 -6.97
CA LEU A 113 7.30 -7.60 -6.86
C LEU A 113 7.39 -6.45 -7.89
N ALA A 114 8.60 -5.96 -8.13
CA ALA A 114 8.87 -4.90 -9.10
C ALA A 114 8.68 -5.32 -10.58
N THR A 115 8.48 -6.60 -10.90
CA THR A 115 8.07 -7.00 -12.26
C THR A 115 6.57 -6.76 -12.51
N HIS A 116 5.79 -6.55 -11.44
CA HIS A 116 4.34 -6.41 -11.49
C HIS A 116 3.86 -4.98 -11.19
N ALA A 117 4.70 -4.13 -10.62
CA ALA A 117 4.34 -2.78 -10.20
C ALA A 117 5.56 -1.85 -10.13
N HIS A 118 5.31 -0.54 -10.12
CA HIS A 118 6.32 0.47 -9.80
C HIS A 118 6.57 0.48 -8.29
N VAL A 119 7.68 -0.13 -7.87
CA VAL A 119 8.05 -0.27 -6.45
C VAL A 119 9.26 0.61 -6.13
N GLY A 120 9.08 1.50 -5.16
CA GLY A 120 10.16 2.23 -4.51
C GLY A 120 10.49 1.65 -3.13
N VAL A 121 11.73 1.80 -2.69
CA VAL A 121 12.19 1.42 -1.34
C VAL A 121 13.22 2.42 -0.82
N ALA A 122 13.17 2.71 0.47
CA ALA A 122 14.19 3.51 1.14
C ALA A 122 15.46 2.69 1.43
N VAL A 123 16.62 3.32 1.30
CA VAL A 123 17.93 2.76 1.65
C VAL A 123 18.73 3.80 2.43
N ASP A 124 19.48 3.36 3.41
CA ASP A 124 20.38 4.19 4.23
C ASP A 124 21.84 3.68 4.20
N HIS A 125 22.08 2.56 3.52
CA HIS A 125 23.39 1.92 3.45
C HIS A 125 23.67 1.33 2.06
N ILE A 126 24.92 1.44 1.61
CA ILE A 126 25.35 1.01 0.26
C ILE A 126 25.14 -0.50 0.03
N ASP A 127 25.38 -1.33 1.04
CA ASP A 127 25.22 -2.78 0.94
C ASP A 127 23.76 -3.19 0.64
N GLN A 128 22.80 -2.41 1.15
CA GLN A 128 21.38 -2.65 0.87
C GLN A 128 21.08 -2.34 -0.60
N ALA A 129 21.53 -1.17 -1.08
CA ALA A 129 21.38 -0.78 -2.49
C ALA A 129 22.03 -1.79 -3.44
N ALA A 130 23.24 -2.27 -3.10
CA ALA A 130 23.96 -3.27 -3.89
C ALA A 130 23.22 -4.63 -3.90
N ALA A 131 22.69 -5.07 -2.74
CA ALA A 131 21.91 -6.31 -2.66
C ALA A 131 20.60 -6.25 -3.45
N ILE A 132 19.90 -5.11 -3.40
CA ILE A 132 18.67 -4.90 -4.18
C ILE A 132 19.00 -4.86 -5.67
N SER A 133 20.06 -4.17 -6.09
CA SER A 133 20.51 -4.10 -7.48
C SER A 133 20.82 -5.48 -8.07
N ARG A 134 21.57 -6.32 -7.33
CA ARG A 134 21.82 -7.71 -7.74
C ARG A 134 20.52 -8.50 -7.90
N ALA A 135 19.61 -8.43 -6.93
CA ALA A 135 18.35 -9.15 -6.98
C ALA A 135 17.46 -8.70 -8.16
N ALA A 136 17.37 -7.39 -8.41
CA ALA A 136 16.64 -6.80 -9.53
C ALA A 136 17.22 -7.23 -10.88
N THR A 137 18.55 -7.26 -10.99
CA THR A 137 19.26 -7.70 -12.21
C THR A 137 18.96 -9.16 -12.53
N THR A 138 18.97 -10.06 -11.54
CA THR A 138 18.68 -11.50 -11.71
C THR A 138 17.31 -11.77 -12.33
N VAL A 139 16.30 -10.94 -12.04
CA VAL A 139 14.93 -11.13 -12.53
C VAL A 139 14.53 -10.12 -13.62
N GLY A 140 15.45 -9.28 -14.06
CA GLY A 140 15.21 -8.26 -15.09
C GLY A 140 14.20 -7.19 -14.68
N SER A 141 14.17 -6.77 -13.41
CA SER A 141 13.26 -5.74 -12.90
C SER A 141 13.98 -4.44 -12.52
N VAL A 142 13.19 -3.39 -12.25
CA VAL A 142 13.69 -2.09 -11.78
C VAL A 142 13.06 -1.77 -10.44
N VAL A 143 13.88 -1.65 -9.39
CA VAL A 143 13.46 -1.17 -8.08
C VAL A 143 13.96 0.26 -7.90
N HIS A 144 13.06 1.19 -7.60
CA HIS A 144 13.42 2.59 -7.38
C HIS A 144 13.95 2.76 -5.95
N LEU A 145 15.12 3.40 -5.81
CA LEU A 145 15.73 3.64 -4.51
C LEU A 145 15.55 5.10 -4.09
N LEU A 146 15.25 5.33 -2.82
CA LEU A 146 15.35 6.64 -2.18
C LEU A 146 16.38 6.55 -1.05
N VAL A 147 17.31 7.50 -0.99
CA VAL A 147 18.22 7.61 0.15
C VAL A 147 17.46 8.23 1.32
N GLU A 148 17.40 7.52 2.44
CA GLU A 148 16.85 8.04 3.69
C GLU A 148 17.91 8.88 4.39
N VAL A 149 17.50 10.07 4.86
CA VAL A 149 18.37 11.06 5.50
C VAL A 149 17.76 11.42 6.84
N ASP A 150 18.57 11.40 7.89
CA ASP A 150 18.22 11.92 9.21
C ASP A 150 18.22 13.45 9.18
N ILE A 151 17.14 14.09 9.63
CA ILE A 151 16.88 15.54 9.47
C ILE A 151 16.73 16.28 10.79
#